data_AF-A0A4S3LZ89-F1
#
_entry.id   AF-A0A4S3LZ89-F1
#
_cell.length_a   1.000
_cell.length_b   1.000
_cell.length_c   1.000
_cell.angle_alpha   90.00
_cell.angle_beta   90.00
_cell.angle_gamma   90.00
#
_symmetry.space_group_name_H-M   'P 1'
#
loop_
_entity.id
_entity.type
_entity.pdbx_description
1 polymer ?
#
loop_
_entity_poly.entity_id
_entity_poly.type
_entity_poly.pdbx_seq_one_letter_code
_entity_poly.pdbx_strand_id
1 'polypeptide(L)'
;MKNIVFIFIFLTISNKSALAQDLKEQPISCQMLKEMYLEDQKYRGAKLDGGSPAEVYNRILDSLKKEQESKKNSANLSNKQNDSLKLLAYTLFKREIKPRYILESNDSIRQLQIEIDIKNTTKLLKIIGEYGWPKLDDYNCKSEVIKITTMFRHAPPNYFNQIRDLIENEKSLNRIPESAYLAIDDHLKGRPGRIKK
;
A
#
# COMPACT_ATOMS: atom_id res chain seq x y z
N MET A 1 73.93 29.80 -7.61
CA MET A 1 73.03 28.68 -7.26
C MET A 1 71.62 29.24 -7.16
N LYS A 2 70.76 29.00 -8.16
CA LYS A 2 69.37 29.48 -8.20
C LYS A 2 68.47 28.30 -7.83
N ASN A 3 67.80 28.37 -6.69
CA ASN A 3 66.82 27.38 -6.28
C ASN A 3 65.48 27.70 -6.97
N ILE A 4 65.08 26.84 -7.91
CA ILE A 4 63.73 26.88 -8.50
C ILE A 4 62.84 26.02 -7.60
N VAL A 5 61.90 26.66 -6.91
CA VAL A 5 60.87 25.98 -6.13
C VAL A 5 59.71 25.65 -7.07
N PHE A 6 59.53 24.38 -7.40
CA PHE A 6 58.33 23.89 -8.09
C PHE A 6 57.19 23.73 -7.07
N ILE A 7 56.21 24.63 -7.10
CA ILE A 7 54.96 24.48 -6.36
C ILE A 7 54.02 23.61 -7.21
N PHE A 8 53.90 22.33 -6.86
CA PHE A 8 52.86 21.45 -7.39
C PHE A 8 51.53 21.78 -6.68
N ILE A 9 50.66 22.50 -7.37
CA ILE A 9 49.26 22.67 -6.95
C ILE A 9 48.54 21.36 -7.28
N PHE A 10 48.40 20.48 -6.29
CA PHE A 10 47.48 19.36 -6.35
C PHE A 10 46.04 19.91 -6.30
N LEU A 11 45.44 20.10 -7.48
CA LEU A 11 44.00 20.20 -7.63
C LEU A 11 43.38 18.86 -7.22
N THR A 12 43.06 18.70 -5.93
CA THR A 12 42.16 17.63 -5.50
C THR A 12 40.77 17.95 -6.01
N ILE A 13 40.46 17.47 -7.21
CA ILE A 13 39.09 17.36 -7.71
C ILE A 13 38.39 16.41 -6.74
N SER A 14 37.75 16.99 -5.73
CA SER A 14 36.83 16.27 -4.86
C SER A 14 35.63 15.89 -5.72
N ASN A 15 35.73 14.77 -6.43
CA ASN A 15 34.59 14.05 -6.96
C ASN A 15 33.83 13.43 -5.78
N LYS A 16 33.25 14.29 -4.93
CA LYS A 16 32.11 13.91 -4.11
C LYS A 16 30.94 13.84 -5.08
N SER A 17 30.83 12.67 -5.69
CA SER A 17 29.56 12.01 -6.03
C SER A 17 28.46 12.98 -6.48
N ALA A 18 28.34 13.10 -7.80
CA ALA A 18 27.14 13.55 -8.52
C ALA A 18 25.94 12.58 -8.29
N LEU A 19 25.66 12.26 -7.03
CA LEU A 19 24.54 11.44 -6.54
C LEU A 19 23.85 12.14 -5.35
N ALA A 20 23.95 13.47 -5.29
CA ALA A 20 23.28 14.31 -4.28
C ALA A 20 22.58 15.54 -4.89
N GLN A 21 22.51 15.63 -6.22
CA GLN A 21 21.83 16.69 -6.95
C GLN A 21 20.84 16.06 -7.93
N ASP A 22 19.65 15.67 -7.45
CA ASP A 22 18.39 16.02 -8.14
C ASP A 22 17.10 15.65 -7.35
N LEU A 23 17.05 15.93 -6.05
CA LEU A 23 15.76 16.07 -5.35
C LEU A 23 15.64 17.53 -4.94
N LYS A 24 15.38 18.42 -5.91
CA LYS A 24 14.78 19.71 -5.59
C LYS A 24 13.55 19.44 -4.72
N GLU A 25 13.59 19.91 -3.48
CA GLU A 25 12.50 19.84 -2.51
C GLU A 25 11.23 20.44 -3.12
N GLN A 26 10.39 19.58 -3.67
CA GLN A 26 9.06 19.95 -4.11
C GLN A 26 8.16 19.86 -2.87
N PRO A 27 7.47 20.94 -2.46
CA PRO A 27 6.50 20.86 -1.39
C PRO A 27 5.47 19.77 -1.71
N ILE A 28 4.88 19.16 -0.67
CA ILE A 28 3.81 18.18 -0.83
C ILE A 28 2.76 18.77 -1.77
N SER A 29 2.43 18.05 -2.84
CA SER A 29 1.38 18.45 -3.77
C SER A 29 0.31 17.37 -3.87
N CYS A 30 -0.91 17.79 -4.16
CA CYS A 30 -2.01 16.86 -4.34
C CYS A 30 -1.75 15.85 -5.45
N GLN A 31 -1.19 16.35 -6.56
CA GLN A 31 -0.84 15.53 -7.71
C GLN A 31 0.17 14.45 -7.34
N MET A 32 1.18 14.80 -6.54
CA MET A 32 2.19 13.85 -6.07
C MET A 32 1.57 12.72 -5.24
N LEU A 33 0.74 13.06 -4.24
CA LEU A 33 0.09 12.08 -3.39
C LEU A 33 -0.89 11.19 -4.19
N LYS A 34 -1.56 11.76 -5.18
CA LYS A 34 -2.44 11.03 -6.10
C LYS A 34 -1.67 10.03 -6.94
N GLU A 35 -0.56 10.45 -7.55
CA GLU A 35 0.31 9.57 -8.35
C GLU A 35 0.84 8.43 -7.51
N MET A 36 1.34 8.72 -6.31
CA MET A 36 1.81 7.69 -5.38
C MET A 36 0.71 6.68 -5.05
N TYR A 37 -0.51 7.14 -4.77
CA TYR A 37 -1.63 6.24 -4.50
C TYR A 37 -2.04 5.40 -5.72
N LEU A 38 -2.05 5.99 -6.92
CA LEU A 38 -2.35 5.25 -8.15
C LEU A 38 -1.27 4.22 -8.47
N GLU A 39 0.01 4.57 -8.27
CA GLU A 39 1.12 3.63 -8.38
C GLU A 39 0.99 2.48 -7.37
N ASP A 40 0.69 2.80 -6.10
CA ASP A 40 0.48 1.79 -5.04
C ASP A 40 -0.58 0.76 -5.41
N GLN A 41 -1.61 1.17 -6.16
CA GLN A 41 -2.69 0.29 -6.61
C GLN A 41 -2.43 -0.37 -7.99
N LYS A 42 -1.39 0.04 -8.73
CA LYS A 42 -1.23 -0.25 -10.16
C LYS A 42 -1.29 -1.74 -10.52
N TYR A 43 -0.57 -2.58 -9.78
CA TYR A 43 -0.55 -4.03 -10.02
C TYR A 43 -1.39 -4.80 -9.00
N ARG A 44 -1.98 -4.09 -8.03
CA ARG A 44 -2.90 -4.67 -7.05
C ARG A 44 -4.25 -4.89 -7.71
N GLY A 45 -4.49 -6.11 -8.17
CA GLY A 45 -5.69 -6.44 -8.94
C GLY A 45 -5.48 -6.35 -10.45
N ALA A 46 -4.23 -6.43 -10.92
CA ALA A 46 -3.97 -6.93 -12.28
C ALA A 46 -4.86 -8.16 -12.49
N LYS A 47 -5.77 -8.07 -13.47
CA LYS A 47 -6.89 -8.99 -13.64
C LYS A 47 -6.39 -10.42 -13.48
N LEU A 48 -6.92 -11.12 -12.48
CA LEU A 48 -7.00 -12.58 -12.58
C LEU A 48 -7.78 -12.85 -13.87
N ASP A 49 -7.42 -13.86 -14.66
CA ASP A 49 -8.28 -14.33 -15.77
C ASP A 49 -9.70 -14.65 -15.24
N GLY A 50 -10.62 -13.69 -15.31
CA GLY A 50 -11.92 -13.76 -14.63
C GLY A 50 -12.27 -12.60 -13.68
N GLY A 51 -11.50 -11.51 -13.62
CA GLY A 51 -11.88 -10.25 -12.94
C GLY A 51 -11.20 -10.00 -11.60
N SER A 52 -11.53 -8.86 -10.99
CA SER A 52 -11.10 -8.45 -9.64
C SER A 52 -11.57 -9.44 -8.57
N PRO A 53 -10.93 -9.46 -7.37
CA PRO A 53 -11.36 -10.32 -6.27
C PRO A 53 -12.84 -10.17 -5.90
N ALA A 54 -13.38 -8.96 -5.99
CA ALA A 54 -14.80 -8.69 -5.78
C ALA A 54 -15.68 -9.33 -6.86
N GLU A 55 -15.29 -9.23 -8.13
CA GLU A 55 -16.01 -9.87 -9.25
C GLU A 55 -15.98 -11.39 -9.17
N VAL A 56 -14.85 -11.98 -8.78
CA VAL A 56 -14.73 -13.44 -8.57
C VAL A 56 -15.65 -13.88 -7.43
N TYR A 57 -15.61 -13.19 -6.28
CA TYR A 57 -16.49 -13.49 -5.15
C TYR A 57 -17.97 -13.38 -5.53
N ASN A 58 -18.36 -12.29 -6.21
CA ASN A 58 -19.74 -12.06 -6.61
C ASN A 58 -20.21 -13.12 -7.60
N ARG A 59 -19.40 -13.49 -8.60
CA ARG A 59 -19.72 -14.56 -9.55
C ARG A 59 -19.99 -15.90 -8.86
N ILE A 60 -19.15 -16.26 -7.88
CA ILE A 60 -19.33 -17.49 -7.10
C ILE A 60 -20.63 -17.40 -6.29
N LEU A 61 -20.85 -16.29 -5.59
CA LEU A 61 -22.04 -16.10 -4.76
C LEU A 61 -23.33 -16.15 -5.59
N ASP A 62 -23.35 -15.51 -6.76
CA ASP A 62 -24.52 -15.46 -7.64
C ASP A 62 -24.81 -16.85 -8.23
N SER A 63 -23.77 -17.62 -8.56
CA SER A 63 -23.92 -19.01 -9.02
C SER A 63 -24.50 -19.91 -7.94
N LEU A 64 -24.03 -19.79 -6.69
CA LEU A 64 -24.56 -20.53 -5.55
C LEU A 64 -26.02 -20.16 -5.23
N LYS A 65 -26.38 -18.88 -5.33
CA LYS A 65 -27.77 -18.44 -5.18
C LYS A 65 -28.65 -19.03 -6.27
N LYS A 66 -28.21 -18.96 -7.53
CA LYS A 66 -28.96 -19.50 -8.68
C LYS A 66 -29.20 -21.00 -8.56
N GLU A 67 -28.21 -21.77 -8.07
CA GLU A 67 -28.38 -23.20 -7.80
C GLU A 67 -29.34 -23.47 -6.64
N GLN A 68 -29.29 -22.65 -5.59
CA GLN A 68 -30.18 -22.79 -4.45
C GLN A 68 -31.63 -22.41 -4.80
N GLU A 69 -31.82 -21.40 -5.65
CA GLU A 69 -33.10 -20.96 -6.19
C GLU A 69 -33.68 -21.99 -7.17
N SER A 70 -32.86 -22.62 -8.03
CA SER A 70 -33.34 -23.67 -8.93
C SER A 70 -33.78 -24.94 -8.19
N LYS A 71 -33.23 -25.19 -7.00
CA LYS A 71 -33.62 -26.31 -6.13
C LYS A 71 -34.87 -26.03 -5.30
N LYS A 72 -35.29 -24.77 -5.15
CA LYS A 72 -36.50 -24.38 -4.43
C LYS A 72 -37.47 -23.73 -5.41
N ASN A 73 -38.52 -24.45 -5.80
CA ASN A 73 -39.59 -23.94 -6.66
C ASN A 73 -40.33 -22.71 -6.04
N SER A 74 -39.68 -21.55 -6.02
CA SER A 74 -40.10 -20.28 -5.41
C SER A 74 -40.08 -20.28 -3.86
N ALA A 75 -39.00 -19.76 -3.27
CA ALA A 75 -39.05 -19.06 -1.99
C ALA A 75 -37.77 -18.25 -1.78
N ASN A 76 -37.93 -16.97 -1.42
CA ASN A 76 -36.84 -16.10 -0.99
C ASN A 76 -35.97 -16.82 0.07
N LEU A 77 -34.65 -16.73 -0.09
CA LEU A 77 -33.70 -17.31 0.87
C LEU A 77 -33.91 -16.70 2.26
N SER A 78 -34.01 -17.54 3.28
CA SER A 78 -33.95 -17.04 4.67
C SER A 78 -32.58 -16.41 4.95
N ASN A 79 -32.51 -15.47 5.89
CA ASN A 79 -31.25 -14.81 6.27
C ASN A 79 -30.14 -15.81 6.63
N LYS A 80 -30.48 -16.87 7.38
CA LYS A 80 -29.53 -17.94 7.75
C LYS A 80 -28.99 -18.71 6.55
N GLN A 81 -29.81 -18.93 5.52
CA GLN A 81 -29.37 -19.56 4.27
C GLN A 81 -28.47 -18.63 3.47
N ASN A 82 -28.81 -17.35 3.38
CA ASN A 82 -27.99 -16.35 2.70
C ASN A 82 -26.60 -16.23 3.34
N ASP A 83 -26.51 -16.23 4.68
CA ASP A 83 -25.22 -16.16 5.38
C ASP A 83 -24.39 -17.45 5.20
N SER A 84 -25.05 -18.61 5.14
CA SER A 84 -24.40 -19.88 4.81
C SER A 84 -23.83 -19.87 3.39
N LEU A 85 -24.57 -19.33 2.42
CA LEU A 85 -24.10 -19.17 1.03
C LEU A 85 -22.93 -18.19 0.93
N LYS A 86 -22.96 -17.07 1.66
CA LYS A 86 -21.81 -16.14 1.71
C LYS A 86 -20.56 -16.80 2.28
N LEU A 87 -20.70 -17.61 3.33
CA LEU A 87 -19.57 -18.34 3.92
C LEU A 87 -19.00 -19.39 2.96
N LEU A 88 -19.88 -20.11 2.25
CA LEU A 88 -19.49 -21.05 1.21
C LEU A 88 -18.82 -20.33 0.04
N ALA A 89 -19.41 -19.23 -0.45
CA ALA A 89 -18.84 -18.40 -1.50
C ALA A 89 -17.45 -17.90 -1.13
N TYR A 90 -17.26 -17.45 0.11
CA TYR A 90 -15.96 -17.03 0.61
C TYR A 90 -14.94 -18.19 0.68
N THR A 91 -15.40 -19.40 1.03
CA THR A 91 -14.56 -20.59 1.06
C THR A 91 -14.13 -21.03 -0.35
N LEU A 92 -15.06 -21.02 -1.30
CA LEU A 92 -14.78 -21.32 -2.71
C LEU A 92 -13.91 -20.24 -3.36
N PHE A 93 -14.20 -18.97 -3.09
CA PHE A 93 -13.36 -17.84 -3.47
C PHE A 93 -11.93 -18.04 -3.00
N LYS A 94 -11.72 -18.37 -1.71
CA LYS A 94 -10.40 -18.69 -1.17
C LYS A 94 -9.71 -19.84 -1.90
N ARG A 95 -10.46 -20.83 -2.38
CA ARG A 95 -9.93 -21.97 -3.14
C ARG A 95 -9.65 -21.63 -4.60
N GLU A 96 -10.44 -20.79 -5.25
CA GLU A 96 -10.19 -20.33 -6.63
C GLU A 96 -9.03 -19.35 -6.71
N ILE A 97 -8.90 -18.48 -5.71
CA ILE A 97 -7.80 -17.53 -5.65
C ILE A 97 -6.53 -18.17 -5.06
N LYS A 98 -6.60 -19.24 -4.25
CA LYS A 98 -5.41 -19.90 -3.68
C LYS A 98 -4.39 -20.32 -4.75
N PRO A 99 -4.75 -21.01 -5.84
CA PRO A 99 -3.80 -21.36 -6.89
C PRO A 99 -3.44 -20.19 -7.82
N ARG A 100 -4.08 -19.00 -7.70
CA ARG A 100 -3.66 -17.79 -8.43
C ARG A 100 -2.86 -16.80 -7.59
N TYR A 101 -2.93 -16.91 -6.26
CA TYR A 101 -2.12 -16.16 -5.29
C TYR A 101 -0.92 -16.97 -4.76
N ILE A 102 -0.75 -18.22 -5.18
CA ILE A 102 0.55 -18.89 -5.23
C ILE A 102 1.13 -18.49 -6.60
N LEU A 103 1.62 -17.28 -6.82
CA LEU A 103 2.92 -16.81 -6.34
C LEU A 103 3.95 -17.95 -6.32
N GLU A 104 4.35 -18.39 -7.51
CA GLU A 104 5.80 -18.60 -7.67
C GLU A 104 6.48 -17.28 -7.31
N SER A 105 7.49 -17.36 -6.44
CA SER A 105 8.20 -16.25 -5.82
C SER A 105 8.96 -15.34 -6.81
N ASN A 106 8.71 -15.45 -8.12
CA ASN A 106 9.47 -14.86 -9.22
C ASN A 106 8.62 -14.19 -10.32
N ASP A 107 7.33 -13.92 -10.10
CA ASP A 107 6.56 -13.14 -11.07
C ASP A 107 7.10 -11.69 -11.16
N SER A 108 7.48 -11.25 -12.35
CA SER A 108 8.02 -9.93 -12.64
C SER A 108 7.09 -8.81 -12.16
N ILE A 109 5.77 -9.03 -12.23
CA ILE A 109 4.76 -8.09 -11.75
C ILE A 109 4.84 -7.89 -10.23
N ARG A 110 5.12 -8.95 -9.47
CA ARG A 110 5.27 -8.84 -8.01
C ARG A 110 6.53 -8.07 -7.64
N GLN A 111 7.64 -8.28 -8.35
CA GLN A 111 8.86 -7.52 -8.11
C GLN A 111 8.63 -6.03 -8.39
N LEU A 112 7.95 -5.71 -9.49
CA LEU A 112 7.55 -4.33 -9.78
C LEU A 112 6.65 -3.73 -8.69
N GLN A 113 5.71 -4.50 -8.13
CA GLN A 113 4.89 -4.02 -7.01
C GLN A 113 5.72 -3.79 -5.74
N ILE A 114 6.67 -4.69 -5.42
CA ILE A 114 7.57 -4.52 -4.27
C ILE A 114 8.42 -3.25 -4.42
N GLU A 115 8.95 -2.99 -5.61
CA GLU A 115 9.71 -1.77 -5.91
C GLU A 115 8.85 -0.50 -5.70
N ILE A 116 7.60 -0.53 -6.15
CA ILE A 116 6.64 0.56 -5.92
C ILE A 116 6.38 0.74 -4.42
N ASP A 117 6.16 -0.34 -3.67
CA ASP A 117 5.89 -0.30 -2.23
C ASP A 117 7.07 0.31 -1.47
N ILE A 118 8.30 -0.08 -1.82
CA ILE A 118 9.55 0.47 -1.26
C ILE A 118 9.66 1.97 -1.58
N LYS A 119 9.49 2.34 -2.86
CA LYS A 119 9.57 3.73 -3.32
C LYS A 119 8.56 4.62 -2.60
N ASN A 120 7.29 4.20 -2.55
CA ASN A 120 6.22 4.97 -1.93
C ASN A 120 6.39 5.06 -0.41
N THR A 121 6.77 3.96 0.25
CA THR A 121 7.02 3.96 1.70
C THR A 121 8.16 4.91 2.06
N THR A 122 9.29 4.83 1.34
CA THR A 122 10.45 5.72 1.56
C THR A 122 10.06 7.18 1.37
N LYS A 123 9.30 7.47 0.30
CA LYS A 123 8.86 8.83 -0.01
C LYS A 123 7.87 9.37 1.03
N LEU A 124 6.92 8.55 1.50
CA LEU A 124 6.00 8.95 2.57
C LEU A 124 6.72 9.21 3.89
N LEU A 125 7.64 8.32 4.29
CA LEU A 125 8.43 8.52 5.51
C LEU A 125 9.20 9.85 5.48
N LYS A 126 9.85 10.16 4.35
CA LYS A 126 10.55 11.43 4.15
C LYS A 126 9.57 12.61 4.26
N ILE A 127 8.50 12.58 3.48
CA ILE A 127 7.51 13.66 3.41
C ILE A 127 6.91 13.96 4.79
N ILE A 128 6.46 12.93 5.51
CA ILE A 128 5.80 13.10 6.80
C ILE A 128 6.82 13.46 7.88
N GLY A 129 8.04 12.93 7.80
CA GLY A 129 9.13 13.32 8.70
C GLY A 129 9.50 14.80 8.58
N GLU A 130 9.50 15.35 7.36
CA GLU A 130 9.87 16.75 7.09
C GLU A 130 8.72 17.73 7.34
N TYR A 131 7.50 17.39 6.94
CA TYR A 131 6.37 18.33 6.89
C TYR A 131 5.20 17.96 7.80
N GLY A 132 5.24 16.80 8.47
CA GLY A 132 4.14 16.25 9.26
C GLY A 132 3.07 15.56 8.42
N TRP A 133 2.05 15.04 9.09
CA TRP A 133 0.97 14.29 8.46
C TRP A 133 0.19 15.17 7.45
N PRO A 134 0.05 14.76 6.16
CA PRO A 134 -0.59 15.58 5.16
C PRO A 134 -2.09 15.75 5.45
N LYS A 135 -2.50 17.00 5.66
CA LYS A 135 -3.92 17.39 5.70
C LYS A 135 -4.38 17.63 4.27
N LEU A 136 -5.11 16.67 3.72
CA LEU A 136 -5.49 16.67 2.31
C LEU A 136 -6.26 17.93 1.89
N ASP A 137 -7.04 18.51 2.81
CA ASP A 137 -7.79 19.75 2.59
C ASP A 137 -6.86 20.96 2.34
N ASP A 138 -5.70 21.02 3.01
CA ASP A 138 -4.70 22.09 2.84
C ASP A 138 -4.12 22.12 1.42
N TYR A 139 -4.26 21.02 0.67
CA TYR A 139 -3.76 20.88 -0.71
C TYR A 139 -4.88 20.84 -1.76
N ASN A 140 -6.12 21.17 -1.38
CA ASN A 140 -7.31 21.06 -2.23
C ASN A 140 -7.46 19.64 -2.83
N CYS A 141 -7.08 18.62 -2.06
CA CYS A 141 -7.24 17.23 -2.46
C CYS A 141 -8.60 16.68 -2.07
N LYS A 142 -9.25 15.98 -3.01
CA LYS A 142 -10.38 15.13 -2.67
C LYS A 142 -9.89 13.92 -1.89
N SER A 143 -10.11 13.93 -0.58
CA SER A 143 -9.70 12.88 0.37
C SER A 143 -10.22 11.49 0.01
N GLU A 144 -11.32 11.42 -0.74
CA GLU A 144 -11.93 10.17 -1.22
C GLU A 144 -10.99 9.34 -2.12
N VAL A 145 -10.07 10.00 -2.83
CA VAL A 145 -9.18 9.35 -3.80
C VAL A 145 -7.88 8.89 -3.14
N ILE A 146 -7.34 9.63 -2.17
CA ILE A 146 -5.99 9.41 -1.65
C ILE A 146 -6.07 8.80 -0.25
N LYS A 147 -5.57 7.57 -0.10
CA LYS A 147 -5.54 6.87 1.19
C LYS A 147 -4.12 6.59 1.65
N ILE A 148 -3.52 7.54 2.36
CA ILE A 148 -2.17 7.40 2.96
C ILE A 148 -2.08 6.15 3.84
N THR A 149 -3.14 5.88 4.59
CA THR A 149 -3.28 4.66 5.41
C THR A 149 -3.12 3.38 4.60
N THR A 150 -3.61 3.35 3.36
CA THR A 150 -3.50 2.16 2.50
C THR A 150 -2.06 1.95 2.08
N MET A 151 -1.35 3.00 1.67
CA MET A 151 0.06 2.92 1.29
C MET A 151 0.95 2.43 2.45
N PHE A 152 0.75 2.93 3.68
CA PHE A 152 1.48 2.39 4.84
C PHE A 152 1.12 0.93 5.17
N ARG A 153 -0.12 0.51 4.90
CA ARG A 153 -0.53 -0.90 5.08
C ARG A 153 0.01 -1.84 4.00
N HIS A 154 0.71 -1.31 3.01
CA HIS A 154 1.39 -2.05 1.96
C HIS A 154 2.91 -2.01 2.10
N ALA A 155 3.41 -1.26 3.08
CA ALA A 155 4.83 -1.12 3.30
C ALA A 155 5.52 -2.48 3.54
N PRO A 156 6.74 -2.66 3.05
CA PRO A 156 7.54 -3.85 3.37
C PRO A 156 7.85 -3.94 4.88
N PRO A 157 7.92 -5.16 5.47
CA PRO A 157 8.10 -5.33 6.90
C PRO A 157 9.32 -4.64 7.52
N ASN A 158 10.41 -4.47 6.74
CA ASN A 158 11.63 -3.79 7.21
C ASN A 158 11.41 -2.30 7.51
N TYR A 159 10.29 -1.69 7.07
CA TYR A 159 9.94 -0.31 7.40
C TYR A 159 9.03 -0.19 8.64
N PHE A 160 8.53 -1.29 9.20
CA PHE A 160 7.48 -1.25 10.23
C PHE A 160 7.87 -0.47 11.48
N ASN A 161 9.14 -0.55 11.91
CA ASN A 161 9.61 0.23 13.06
C ASN A 161 9.64 1.72 12.73
N GLN A 162 10.16 2.12 11.56
CA GLN A 162 10.18 3.53 11.15
C GLN A 162 8.77 4.10 10.99
N ILE A 163 7.83 3.32 10.46
CA ILE A 163 6.44 3.73 10.34
C ILE A 163 5.81 3.87 11.72
N ARG A 164 6.08 2.94 12.66
CA ARG A 164 5.58 3.03 14.03
C ARG A 164 6.08 4.31 14.70
N ASP A 165 7.37 4.56 14.67
CA ASP A 165 7.97 5.75 15.27
C ASP A 165 7.38 7.04 14.69
N LEU A 166 7.18 7.06 13.36
CA LEU A 166 6.55 8.19 12.67
C LEU A 166 5.09 8.41 13.13
N ILE A 167 4.25 7.38 13.13
CA ILE A 167 2.82 7.57 13.48
C ILE A 167 2.63 7.87 14.97
N GLU A 168 3.49 7.36 15.85
CA GLU A 168 3.49 7.73 17.28
C GLU A 168 3.86 9.20 17.46
N ASN A 169 4.88 9.69 16.75
CA ASN A 169 5.24 11.10 16.75
C ASN A 169 4.08 11.97 16.24
N GLU A 170 3.50 11.64 15.08
CA GLU A 170 2.36 12.38 14.53
C GLU A 170 1.12 12.32 15.44
N LYS A 171 0.96 11.22 16.19
CA LYS A 171 -0.12 11.06 17.17
C LYS A 171 0.08 11.94 18.38
N SER A 172 1.28 11.99 18.93
CA SER A 172 1.62 12.87 20.06
C SER A 172 1.46 14.37 19.73
N LEU A 173 1.67 14.72 18.46
CA LEU A 173 1.48 16.08 17.93
C LEU A 173 0.05 16.34 17.44
N ASN A 174 -0.86 15.38 17.57
CA ASN A 174 -2.27 15.47 17.13
C ASN A 174 -2.43 15.86 15.65
N ARG A 175 -1.52 15.40 14.77
CA ARG A 175 -1.55 15.67 13.33
C ARG A 175 -2.16 14.53 12.50
N ILE A 176 -2.02 13.29 12.98
CA ILE A 176 -2.64 12.12 12.36
C ILE A 176 -4.07 11.90 12.90
N PRO A 177 -5.08 11.68 12.02
CA PRO A 177 -6.41 11.30 12.45
C PRO A 177 -6.41 9.97 13.22
N GLU A 178 -7.22 9.85 14.28
CA GLU A 178 -7.32 8.63 15.11
C GLU A 178 -7.56 7.37 14.27
N SER A 179 -8.50 7.43 13.33
CA SER A 179 -8.84 6.31 12.46
C SER A 179 -7.66 5.87 11.58
N ALA A 180 -6.81 6.80 11.16
CA ALA A 180 -5.62 6.51 10.37
C ALA A 180 -4.54 5.84 11.23
N TYR A 181 -4.29 6.37 12.42
CA TYR A 181 -3.37 5.79 13.40
C TYR A 181 -3.75 4.34 13.72
N LEU A 182 -4.99 4.11 14.16
CA LEU A 182 -5.47 2.78 14.53
C LEU A 182 -5.39 1.77 13.37
N ALA A 183 -5.72 2.20 12.14
CA ALA A 183 -5.68 1.33 10.97
C ALA A 183 -4.26 0.91 10.58
N ILE A 184 -3.28 1.80 10.76
CA ILE A 184 -1.87 1.50 10.48
C ILE A 184 -1.30 0.65 11.61
N ASP A 185 -1.47 1.05 12.87
CA ASP A 185 -0.94 0.33 14.02
C ASP A 185 -1.47 -1.12 14.12
N ASP A 186 -2.78 -1.33 13.94
CA ASP A 186 -3.38 -2.68 13.88
C ASP A 186 -2.70 -3.53 12.80
N HIS A 187 -2.40 -2.93 11.64
CA HIS A 187 -1.69 -3.63 10.58
C HIS A 187 -0.25 -3.96 10.93
N LEU A 188 0.51 -3.01 11.50
CA LEU A 188 1.89 -3.21 11.94
C LEU A 188 2.00 -4.29 13.04
N LYS A 189 0.95 -4.47 13.85
CA LYS A 189 0.83 -5.52 14.88
C LYS A 189 0.36 -6.88 14.33
N GLY A 190 0.14 -7.01 13.02
CA GLY A 190 -0.33 -8.25 12.40
C GLY A 190 -1.83 -8.51 12.54
N ARG A 191 -2.63 -7.49 12.83
CA ARG A 191 -4.11 -7.53 12.95
C ARG A 191 -4.59 -8.52 14.03
N PRO A 192 -4.18 -8.36 15.30
CA PRO A 192 -4.48 -9.32 16.37
C PRO A 192 -5.99 -9.59 16.55
N GLY A 193 -6.87 -8.61 16.29
CA GLY A 193 -8.32 -8.77 16.39
C GLY A 193 -8.98 -9.67 15.32
N ARG A 194 -8.23 -10.12 14.31
CA ARG A 194 -8.72 -11.07 13.28
C ARG A 194 -8.27 -12.51 13.50
N ILE A 195 -7.43 -12.77 14.51
CA ILE A 195 -7.11 -14.12 14.96
C ILE A 195 -8.21 -14.55 15.92
N LYS A 196 -9.36 -14.97 15.40
CA LYS A 196 -10.26 -15.83 16.18
C LYS A 196 -9.60 -17.21 16.23
N LYS A 197 -9.17 -17.61 17.43
CA LYS A 197 -8.93 -19.02 17.76
C LYS A 197 -10.22 -19.82 17.53
#